data_AF-A0A920H6J4-F1
#
_entry.id   AF-A0A920H6J4-F1
#
_cell.length_a   1.000
_cell.length_b   1.000
_cell.length_c   1.000
_cell.angle_alpha   90.00
_cell.angle_beta   90.00
_cell.angle_gamma   90.00
#
_symmetry.space_group_name_H-M   'P 1'
#
loop_
_entity.id
_entity.type
_entity.pdbx_description
1 polymer ?
#
loop_
_entity_poly.entity_id
_entity_poly.type
_entity_poly.pdbx_seq_one_letter_code
_entity_poly.pdbx_strand_id
1 'polypeptide(L)'
;MYKFSKGNLCIVYLLFYIITTMTNNMIQGEILEVIHWTDKLYSLKINAPGVDFTPGQFAKLGMMIDDEFISRPYSFVNSPDENILEFYSIHVPDGPLSTKMKDLKRRRNTYK
;
A
#
# COMPACT_ATOMS: atom_id res chain seq x y z
N MET A 1 5.99 -2.95 -21.39
CA MET A 1 4.78 -2.10 -21.49
C MET A 1 3.63 -2.87 -20.84
N TYR A 2 3.45 -2.71 -19.53
CA TYR A 2 2.44 -3.47 -18.78
C TYR A 2 1.11 -2.71 -18.87
N LYS A 3 0.08 -3.34 -19.44
CA LYS A 3 -1.28 -2.79 -19.53
C LYS A 3 -1.99 -3.03 -18.21
N PHE A 4 -2.30 -1.97 -17.47
CA PHE A 4 -3.03 -2.04 -16.20
C PHE A 4 -4.53 -1.81 -16.45
N SER A 5 -5.36 -2.75 -15.96
CA SER A 5 -6.80 -2.80 -16.23
C SER A 5 -7.55 -1.66 -15.53
N LYS A 6 -8.30 -0.89 -16.33
CA LYS A 6 -9.26 0.13 -15.87
C LYS A 6 -10.43 -0.57 -15.16
N GLY A 7 -10.44 -0.51 -13.84
CA GLY A 7 -11.62 -0.89 -13.06
C GLY A 7 -11.31 -0.86 -11.57
N ASN A 8 -11.86 0.13 -10.86
CA ASN A 8 -11.99 0.21 -9.41
C ASN A 8 -11.48 -1.02 -8.63
N LEU A 9 -10.22 -1.10 -8.21
CA LEU A 9 -9.80 -2.24 -7.40
C LEU A 9 -8.53 -1.95 -6.59
N CYS A 10 -8.70 -1.79 -5.27
CA CYS A 10 -7.95 -2.35 -4.14
C CYS A 10 -6.49 -2.82 -4.30
N ILE A 11 -5.74 -2.23 -5.23
CA ILE A 11 -4.37 -2.61 -5.56
C ILE A 11 -3.48 -1.44 -5.18
N VAL A 12 -2.57 -1.68 -4.25
CA VAL A 12 -1.51 -0.75 -3.89
C VAL A 12 -0.21 -1.36 -4.34
N TYR A 13 0.60 -0.59 -5.05
CA TYR A 13 1.91 -1.00 -5.48
C TYR A 13 2.92 -0.61 -4.41
N LEU A 14 3.69 -1.59 -3.95
CA LEU A 14 4.79 -1.36 -3.05
C LEU A 14 6.08 -1.28 -3.85
N LEU A 15 6.72 -0.12 -3.76
CA LEU A 15 8.07 0.13 -4.23
C LEU A 15 8.99 0.02 -3.02
N PHE A 16 9.64 -1.14 -2.91
CA PHE A 16 10.71 -1.36 -1.95
C PHE A 16 12.02 -0.91 -2.56
N TYR A 17 12.73 0.00 -1.89
CA TYR A 17 14.15 0.17 -2.11
C TYR A 17 14.86 -0.76 -1.11
N ILE A 18 14.97 -2.03 -1.44
CA ILE A 18 15.83 -2.95 -0.68
C ILE A 18 17.27 -2.54 -0.96
N ILE A 19 17.96 -1.99 0.05
CA ILE A 19 19.35 -1.52 -0.06
C ILE A 19 20.32 -2.67 -0.42
N THR A 20 19.89 -3.94 -0.39
CA THR A 20 20.77 -5.09 -0.71
C THR A 20 20.68 -5.61 -2.16
N THR A 21 19.70 -5.20 -2.98
CA THR A 21 19.61 -5.63 -4.38
C THR A 21 19.02 -4.52 -5.25
N MET A 22 19.72 -4.17 -6.32
CA MET A 22 19.30 -3.20 -7.35
C MET A 22 18.14 -3.74 -8.20
N THR A 23 17.00 -4.04 -7.61
CA THR A 23 15.78 -4.42 -8.34
C THR A 23 14.66 -3.46 -8.00
N ASN A 24 14.35 -2.55 -8.93
CA ASN A 24 13.14 -1.72 -8.92
C ASN A 24 11.89 -2.59 -9.22
N ASN A 25 11.65 -3.62 -8.41
CA ASN A 25 10.51 -4.50 -8.58
C ASN A 25 9.29 -3.89 -7.87
N MET A 26 8.29 -3.53 -8.67
CA MET A 26 7.01 -3.08 -8.16
C MET A 26 6.19 -4.31 -7.76
N ILE A 27 5.96 -4.49 -6.47
CA ILE A 27 5.17 -5.62 -5.94
C ILE A 27 3.71 -5.19 -5.86
N GLN A 28 2.83 -6.00 -6.41
CA GLN A 28 1.40 -5.78 -6.30
C GLN A 28 0.92 -6.26 -4.92
N GLY A 29 0.41 -5.34 -4.10
CA GLY A 29 -0.22 -5.65 -2.82
C GLY A 29 -1.75 -5.57 -2.89
N GLU A 30 -2.41 -6.46 -2.17
CA GLU A 30 -3.87 -6.46 -2.00
C GLU A 30 -4.25 -5.84 -0.64
N ILE A 31 -5.13 -4.84 -0.65
CA ILE A 31 -5.67 -4.26 0.59
C ILE A 31 -6.65 -5.24 1.25
N LEU A 32 -6.25 -5.75 2.42
CA LEU A 32 -7.07 -6.62 3.24
C LEU A 32 -8.00 -5.84 4.16
N GLU A 33 -7.51 -4.74 4.74
CA GLU A 33 -8.25 -3.97 5.73
C GLU A 33 -7.78 -2.51 5.77
N VAL A 34 -8.72 -1.62 6.05
CA VAL A 34 -8.46 -0.21 6.35
C VAL A 34 -9.07 0.08 7.72
N ILE A 35 -8.22 0.37 8.70
CA ILE A 35 -8.63 0.64 10.09
C ILE A 35 -8.57 2.15 10.28
N HIS A 36 -9.71 2.79 10.50
CA HIS A 36 -9.75 4.23 10.80
C HIS A 36 -9.66 4.44 12.31
N TRP A 37 -8.59 5.07 12.76
CA TRP A 37 -8.41 5.46 14.16
C TRP A 37 -9.06 6.82 14.43
N THR A 38 -8.98 7.75 13.47
CA THR A 38 -9.66 9.05 13.48
C THR A 38 -10.02 9.45 12.05
N ASP A 39 -10.68 10.59 11.87
CA ASP A 39 -10.95 11.16 10.53
C ASP A 39 -9.69 11.42 9.70
N LYS A 40 -8.54 11.57 10.38
CA LYS A 40 -7.25 11.88 9.76
C LYS A 40 -6.24 10.73 9.84
N LEU A 41 -6.47 9.68 10.63
CA LEU A 41 -5.47 8.65 10.90
C LEU A 41 -6.05 7.27 10.61
N TYR A 42 -5.33 6.47 9.83
CA TYR A 42 -5.75 5.14 9.44
C TYR A 42 -4.56 4.19 9.25
N SER A 43 -4.78 2.90 9.53
CA SER A 43 -3.85 1.83 9.16
C SER A 43 -4.34 1.10 7.92
N LEU A 44 -3.42 0.66 7.09
CA LEU A 44 -3.66 -0.23 5.95
C LEU A 44 -3.00 -1.57 6.21
N LYS A 45 -3.79 -2.65 6.13
CA LYS A 45 -3.27 -4.01 6.11
C LYS A 45 -3.22 -4.52 4.68
N ILE A 46 -2.05 -4.96 4.26
CA ILE A 46 -1.76 -5.32 2.88
C ILE A 46 -1.17 -6.72 2.84
N ASN A 47 -1.74 -7.56 1.99
CA ASN A 47 -1.12 -8.82 1.60
C ASN A 47 -0.22 -8.58 0.39
N ALA A 48 1.09 -8.68 0.57
CA ALA A 48 2.07 -8.57 -0.50
C ALA A 48 3.16 -9.64 -0.27
N PRO A 49 2.97 -10.86 -0.76
CA PRO A 49 3.92 -11.95 -0.54
C PRO A 49 5.27 -11.65 -1.22
N GLY A 50 6.37 -12.09 -0.59
CA GLY A 50 7.72 -11.86 -1.09
C GLY A 50 8.29 -10.48 -0.75
N VAL A 51 7.70 -9.81 0.24
CA VAL A 51 8.25 -8.60 0.84
C VAL A 51 8.98 -8.98 2.13
N ASP A 52 10.29 -8.74 2.14
CA ASP A 52 11.11 -8.79 3.35
C ASP A 52 11.58 -7.37 3.71
N PHE A 53 11.57 -7.02 4.99
CA PHE A 53 12.05 -5.72 5.48
C PHE A 53 12.72 -5.85 6.85
N THR A 54 13.55 -4.86 7.19
CA THR A 54 14.14 -4.73 8.53
C THR A 54 13.31 -3.76 9.38
N PRO A 55 13.12 -4.00 10.70
CA PRO A 55 12.38 -3.09 11.55
C PRO A 55 12.93 -1.66 11.46
N GLY A 56 12.03 -0.67 11.32
CA GLY A 56 12.39 0.73 11.14
C GLY A 56 12.57 1.18 9.68
N GLN A 57 12.49 0.26 8.70
CA GLN A 57 12.45 0.63 7.29
C GLN A 57 11.08 1.17 6.84
N PHE A 58 11.06 1.72 5.63
CA PHE A 58 9.85 2.20 4.97
C PHE A 58 9.78 1.66 3.53
N ALA A 59 8.58 1.56 2.98
CA ALA A 59 8.34 1.30 1.56
C ALA A 59 7.53 2.42 0.95
N LYS A 60 7.63 2.60 -0.38
CA LYS A 60 6.75 3.54 -1.08
C LYS A 60 5.46 2.82 -1.47
N LEU A 61 4.33 3.24 -0.93
CA LEU A 61 3.02 2.82 -1.43
C LEU A 61 2.61 3.75 -2.56
N GLY A 62 2.10 3.21 -3.65
CA GLY A 62 1.63 4.00 -4.78
C GLY A 62 0.48 3.38 -5.56
N MET A 63 -0.18 4.20 -6.36
CA MET A 63 -1.29 3.81 -7.22
C MET A 63 -1.33 4.70 -8.47
N MET A 64 -1.99 4.19 -9.53
CA MET A 64 -2.27 4.98 -10.73
C MET A 64 -3.44 5.91 -10.47
N ILE A 65 -3.26 7.20 -10.73
CA ILE A 65 -4.26 8.26 -10.60
C ILE A 65 -4.16 9.10 -11.89
N ASP A 66 -5.26 9.17 -12.65
CA ASP A 66 -5.32 9.95 -13.90
C ASP A 66 -4.15 9.67 -14.86
N ASP A 67 -3.84 8.38 -15.06
CA ASP A 67 -2.73 7.86 -15.89
C ASP A 67 -1.31 8.22 -15.39
N GLU A 68 -1.18 8.82 -14.20
CA GLU A 68 0.09 9.07 -13.51
C GLU A 68 0.28 8.12 -12.32
N PHE A 69 1.51 7.59 -12.14
CA PHE A 69 1.84 6.79 -10.97
C PHE A 69 2.26 7.70 -9.80
N ILE A 70 1.43 7.77 -8.75
CA ILE A 70 1.71 8.56 -7.56
C ILE A 70 2.09 7.64 -6.41
N SER A 71 3.24 7.89 -5.78
CA SER A 71 3.70 7.13 -4.61
C SER A 71 4.23 8.02 -3.48
N ARG A 72 4.12 7.54 -2.23
CA ARG A 72 4.66 8.18 -1.03
C ARG A 72 5.30 7.14 -0.11
N PRO A 73 6.36 7.50 0.63
CA PRO A 73 6.96 6.60 1.61
C PRO A 73 6.04 6.42 2.82
N TYR A 74 5.92 5.18 3.29
CA TYR A 74 5.21 4.79 4.50
C TYR A 74 6.05 3.77 5.27
N SER A 75 6.14 3.94 6.58
CA SER A 75 6.88 3.02 7.44
C SER A 75 6.09 1.74 7.70
N PHE A 76 6.81 0.63 7.84
CA PHE A 76 6.24 -0.59 8.40
C PHE A 76 5.89 -0.38 9.88
N VAL A 77 4.73 -0.89 10.26
CA VAL A 77 4.25 -0.90 11.64
C VAL A 77 4.36 -2.29 12.25
N ASN A 78 4.20 -3.33 11.42
CA ASN A 78 4.27 -4.74 11.83
C ASN A 78 5.71 -5.25 11.99
N SER A 79 5.85 -6.40 12.65
CA SER A 79 7.10 -7.15 12.68
C SER A 79 7.41 -7.79 11.31
N PRO A 80 8.68 -7.93 10.91
CA PRO A 80 9.07 -8.68 9.70
C PRO A 80 8.59 -10.13 9.67
N ASP A 81 8.35 -10.74 10.84
CA ASP A 81 7.86 -12.12 10.95
C ASP A 81 6.35 -12.23 10.65
N GLU A 82 5.64 -11.11 10.50
CA GLU A 82 4.23 -11.09 10.20
C GLU A 82 3.99 -11.13 8.69
N ASN A 83 3.14 -12.06 8.24
CA ASN A 83 2.79 -12.24 6.83
C ASN A 83 1.97 -11.09 6.24
N ILE A 84 1.33 -10.27 7.09
CA ILE A 84 0.51 -9.14 6.67
C ILE A 84 1.25 -7.86 6.99
N LEU A 85 1.49 -7.06 5.95
CA LEU A 85 2.14 -5.77 6.11
C LEU A 85 1.15 -4.75 6.65
N GLU A 86 1.55 -3.99 7.65
CA GLU A 86 0.77 -2.89 8.20
C GLU A 86 1.51 -1.57 7.99
N PHE A 87 0.78 -0.61 7.44
CA PHE A 87 1.26 0.75 7.23
C PHE A 87 0.35 1.73 7.94
N TYR A 88 0.97 2.68 8.66
CA TYR A 88 0.25 3.78 9.26
C TYR A 88 0.28 4.99 8.34
N SER A 89 -0.87 5.64 8.15
CA SER A 89 -1.00 6.78 7.26
C SER A 89 -1.83 7.90 7.88
N ILE A 90 -1.48 9.13 7.48
CA ILE A 90 -2.25 10.33 7.74
C ILE A 90 -3.00 10.76 6.48
N HIS A 91 -4.30 10.98 6.63
CA HIS A 91 -5.10 11.64 5.63
C HIS A 91 -4.80 13.14 5.66
N VAL A 92 -4.21 13.59 4.55
CA VAL A 92 -3.92 15.00 4.28
C VAL A 92 -5.03 15.49 3.36
N PRO A 93 -5.86 16.47 3.77
CA PRO A 93 -6.85 17.07 2.89
C PRO A 93 -6.21 17.52 1.58
N ASP A 94 -6.87 17.26 0.45
CA ASP A 94 -6.39 17.55 -0.91
C ASP A 94 -5.07 16.84 -1.30
N GLY A 95 -4.63 15.86 -0.49
CA GLY A 95 -3.48 15.02 -0.81
C GLY A 95 -3.82 14.07 -1.97
N PRO A 96 -3.03 14.04 -3.06
CA PRO A 96 -3.38 13.27 -4.26
C PRO A 96 -3.48 11.77 -3.98
N LEU A 97 -2.62 11.25 -3.10
CA LEU A 97 -2.57 9.83 -2.75
C LEU A 97 -3.40 9.49 -1.51
N SER A 98 -3.22 10.24 -0.41
CA SER A 98 -3.82 9.91 0.89
C SER A 98 -5.35 10.02 0.89
N THR A 99 -5.93 10.92 0.07
CA THR A 99 -7.39 11.02 -0.12
C THR A 99 -7.94 9.75 -0.75
N LYS A 100 -7.30 9.26 -1.84
CA LYS A 100 -7.73 8.03 -2.52
C LYS A 100 -7.50 6.78 -1.66
N MET A 101 -6.41 6.75 -0.89
CA MET A 101 -6.09 5.62 -0.01
C MET A 101 -7.05 5.51 1.19
N LYS A 102 -7.49 6.64 1.75
CA LYS A 102 -8.49 6.64 2.83
C LYS A 102 -9.81 6.01 2.39
N ASP A 103 -10.21 6.24 1.14
CA ASP A 103 -11.47 5.73 0.58
C ASP A 103 -11.37 4.29 0.05
N LEU A 104 -10.19 3.65 0.14
CA LEU A 104 -10.03 2.25 -0.23
C LEU A 104 -10.91 1.39 0.67
N LYS A 105 -11.75 0.58 0.04
CA LYS A 105 -12.56 -0.42 0.75
C LYS A 105 -11.81 -1.74 0.73
N ARG A 106 -11.91 -2.50 1.82
CA ARG A 106 -11.57 -3.92 1.82
C ARG A 106 -12.19 -4.58 0.60
N ARG A 107 -11.39 -5.32 -0.18
CA ARG A 107 -11.95 -6.21 -1.19
C ARG A 107 -12.84 -7.21 -0.46
N ARG A 108 -14.15 -7.14 -0.70
CA ARG A 108 -15.12 -8.09 -0.12
C ARG A 108 -14.84 -9.44 -0.79
N ASN A 109 -13.93 -10.23 -0.23
CA ASN A 109 -13.75 -11.61 -0.63
C ASN A 109 -14.97 -12.39 -0.15
N THR A 110 -15.96 -12.52 -1.03
CA THR A 110 -17.03 -13.51 -0.88
C THR A 110 -16.41 -14.87 -1.20
N TYR A 111 -15.69 -15.47 -0.25
CA TYR A 111 -15.47 -16.91 -0.29
C TYR A 111 -16.81 -17.54 0.11
N LYS A 112 -17.48 -18.13 -0.88
CA LYS A 112 -18.60 -19.04 -0.69
C LYS A 112 -18.14 -20.41 -1.13
#